data_AF-A0A4R4S8B5-F1
#
_entry.id   AF-A0A4R4S8B5-F1
#
_cell.length_a   1.000
_cell.length_b   1.000
_cell.length_c   1.000
_cell.angle_alpha   90.00
_cell.angle_beta   90.00
_cell.angle_gamma   90.00
#
_symmetry.space_group_name_H-M   'P 1'
#
loop_
_entity.id
_entity.type
_entity.pdbx_description
1 polymer ?
#
loop_
_entity_poly.entity_id
_entity_poly.type
_entity_poly.pdbx_seq_one_letter_code
_entity_poly.pdbx_strand_id
1 'polypeptide(L)'
;MPHIPGRRAALAAGGSLALLLGSTPGTAVTPPTGTPAAGSTTVTDCAPEAHPSLAEGLTETIGAAPGFAPATGDVTALTVFVDFPDSEADISTRDRFDEFFPATADHFAASSYGRLAYRAVPLHHWLRMSQPFEDYGIDRGAGWRPDDDQGYNRLLHEIVDALEDDPDFTGFADYDLLNVLAAPDAGPPATEQVLS
;
A
#
# COMPACT_ATOMS: atom_id res chain seq x y z
N MET A 1 -47.44 24.20 -39.33
CA MET A 1 -48.89 24.21 -39.06
C MET A 1 -49.62 23.81 -40.35
N PRO A 2 -50.73 23.05 -40.31
CA PRO A 2 -50.80 21.60 -40.08
C PRO A 2 -51.65 20.89 -41.17
N HIS A 3 -51.77 19.56 -41.12
CA HIS A 3 -53.07 18.86 -41.08
C HIS A 3 -52.90 17.35 -40.87
N ILE A 4 -53.48 16.88 -39.77
CA ILE A 4 -53.71 15.48 -39.37
C ILE A 4 -55.11 15.07 -39.87
N PRO A 5 -55.28 13.80 -40.29
CA PRO A 5 -56.40 12.99 -39.79
C PRO A 5 -55.91 11.56 -39.43
N GLY A 6 -56.33 10.87 -38.38
CA GLY A 6 -57.46 11.02 -37.48
C GLY A 6 -58.21 9.69 -37.38
N ARG A 7 -58.54 9.26 -36.14
CA ARG A 7 -59.48 8.19 -35.70
C ARG A 7 -58.88 6.78 -35.50
N ARG A 8 -59.14 6.05 -34.41
CA ARG A 8 -60.12 6.18 -33.31
C ARG A 8 -59.68 5.34 -32.10
N ALA A 9 -60.10 5.80 -30.92
CA ALA A 9 -59.88 5.22 -29.61
C ALA A 9 -60.65 3.91 -29.36
N ALA A 10 -60.12 3.09 -28.45
CA ALA A 10 -60.91 2.27 -27.54
C ALA A 10 -60.25 2.29 -26.16
N LEU A 11 -61.02 2.73 -25.15
CA LEU A 11 -60.68 2.64 -23.73
C LEU A 11 -60.83 1.19 -23.26
N ALA A 12 -59.93 0.75 -22.37
CA ALA A 12 -60.27 -0.22 -21.35
C ALA A 12 -59.48 0.11 -20.07
N ALA A 13 -60.25 0.23 -18.99
CA ALA A 13 -59.84 0.64 -17.66
C ALA A 13 -59.29 -0.54 -16.84
N GLY A 14 -58.54 -0.22 -15.78
CA GLY A 14 -58.51 -1.01 -14.55
C GLY A 14 -57.13 -1.53 -14.15
N GLY A 15 -56.62 -1.03 -13.02
CA GLY A 15 -55.60 -1.73 -12.23
C GLY A 15 -54.47 -0.87 -11.69
N SER A 16 -54.75 0.04 -10.76
CA SER A 16 -53.73 0.67 -9.92
C SER A 16 -53.23 -0.35 -8.90
N LEU A 17 -52.00 -0.84 -9.02
CA LEU A 17 -51.36 -1.64 -7.98
C LEU A 17 -50.44 -0.72 -7.16
N ALA A 18 -50.99 -0.16 -6.08
CA ALA A 18 -50.21 0.51 -5.05
C ALA A 18 -49.70 -0.54 -4.06
N LEU A 19 -48.38 -0.80 -4.05
CA LEU A 19 -47.73 -1.48 -2.92
C LEU A 19 -47.22 -0.42 -1.93
N LEU A 20 -47.94 -0.28 -0.83
CA LEU A 20 -47.44 0.31 0.41
C LEU A 20 -47.36 -0.81 1.45
N LEU A 21 -46.15 -1.26 1.78
CA LEU A 21 -45.86 -1.88 3.06
C LEU A 21 -44.60 -1.24 3.63
N GLY A 22 -44.79 -0.42 4.66
CA GLY A 22 -43.74 -0.01 5.56
C GLY A 22 -43.54 -1.04 6.67
N SER A 23 -42.33 -1.07 7.24
CA SER A 23 -42.09 -1.15 8.68
C SER A 23 -40.58 -1.12 8.92
N THR A 24 -40.14 -0.06 9.59
CA THR A 24 -38.80 0.09 10.17
C THR A 24 -38.75 -0.65 11.51
N PRO A 25 -37.88 -1.65 11.71
CA PRO A 25 -37.40 -1.97 13.04
C PRO A 25 -36.20 -1.06 13.34
N GLY A 26 -36.43 -0.04 14.17
CA GLY A 26 -35.35 0.69 14.80
C GLY A 26 -34.62 -0.24 15.77
N THR A 27 -33.33 -0.47 15.51
CA THR A 27 -32.43 -1.06 16.50
C THR A 27 -32.02 0.04 17.47
N ALA A 28 -32.80 0.19 18.55
CA ALA A 28 -32.33 0.89 19.73
C ALA A 28 -31.11 0.15 20.28
N VAL A 29 -29.94 0.77 20.21
CA VAL A 29 -28.73 0.33 20.92
C VAL A 29 -28.97 0.59 22.39
N THR A 30 -29.35 -0.43 23.15
CA THR A 30 -29.17 -0.43 24.60
C THR A 30 -27.69 -0.64 24.90
N PRO A 31 -26.99 0.30 25.55
CA PRO A 31 -25.66 0.01 26.07
C PRO A 31 -25.82 -1.07 27.16
N PRO A 32 -24.98 -2.11 27.19
CA PRO A 32 -25.00 -3.03 28.30
C PRO A 32 -24.52 -2.27 29.54
N THR A 33 -25.42 -2.04 30.49
CA THR A 33 -25.08 -1.67 31.86
C THR A 33 -24.51 -2.91 32.56
N GLY A 34 -23.33 -3.33 32.10
CA GLY A 34 -22.49 -4.30 32.79
C GLY A 34 -21.44 -3.54 33.59
N THR A 35 -21.54 -3.59 34.92
CA THR A 35 -20.44 -3.22 35.81
C THR A 35 -19.18 -3.95 35.33
N PRO A 36 -18.03 -3.27 35.12
CA PRO A 36 -16.81 -3.98 34.79
C PRO A 36 -16.45 -4.84 35.99
N ALA A 37 -16.60 -6.16 35.83
CA ALA A 37 -15.99 -7.09 36.76
C ALA A 37 -14.49 -6.85 36.66
N ALA A 38 -13.88 -6.42 37.76
CA ALA A 38 -12.44 -6.38 37.92
C ALA A 38 -11.90 -7.82 37.89
N GLY A 39 -11.78 -8.37 36.69
CA GLY A 39 -11.10 -9.60 36.39
C GLY A 39 -9.71 -9.27 35.88
N SER A 40 -8.77 -9.11 36.81
CA SER A 40 -7.34 -9.22 36.50
C SER A 40 -7.06 -10.69 36.18
N THR A 41 -7.39 -11.11 34.97
CA THR A 41 -6.75 -12.26 34.34
C THR A 41 -5.74 -11.70 33.37
N THR A 42 -4.46 -11.82 33.71
CA THR A 42 -3.37 -11.71 32.74
C THR A 42 -3.61 -12.79 31.70
N VAL A 43 -4.28 -12.42 30.60
CA VAL A 43 -4.40 -13.26 29.41
C VAL A 43 -3.04 -13.25 28.73
N THR A 44 -2.15 -14.10 29.22
CA THR A 44 -0.86 -14.38 28.57
C THR A 44 -1.02 -15.38 27.42
N ASP A 45 -2.20 -16.01 27.29
CA ASP A 45 -2.51 -17.08 26.32
C ASP A 45 -3.05 -16.60 24.96
N CYS A 46 -3.15 -15.29 24.72
CA CYS A 46 -3.54 -14.76 23.40
C CYS A 46 -2.34 -14.24 22.59
N ALA A 47 -1.11 -14.53 23.01
CA ALA A 47 0.06 -14.29 22.17
C ALA A 47 0.22 -15.47 21.20
N PRO A 48 0.17 -15.27 19.87
CA PRO A 48 0.57 -16.32 18.94
C PRO A 48 2.02 -16.73 19.26
N GLU A 49 2.29 -18.04 19.25
CA GLU A 49 3.66 -18.53 19.43
C GLU A 49 4.56 -17.89 18.36
N ALA A 50 5.72 -17.37 18.78
CA ALA A 50 6.71 -16.79 17.87
C ALA A 50 7.28 -17.90 16.97
N HIS A 51 6.59 -18.17 15.87
CA HIS A 51 7.02 -19.12 14.87
C HIS A 51 8.08 -18.45 13.98
N PRO A 52 9.24 -19.09 13.72
CA PRO A 52 10.27 -18.54 12.83
C PRO A 52 9.73 -18.17 11.44
N SER A 53 8.70 -18.88 10.97
CA SER A 53 8.03 -18.67 9.70
C SER A 53 6.94 -17.59 9.72
N LEU A 54 6.54 -17.05 10.88
CA LEU A 54 5.62 -15.90 10.93
C LEU A 54 6.30 -14.60 10.45
N ALA A 55 7.63 -14.57 10.34
CA ALA A 55 8.38 -13.50 9.71
C ALA A 55 8.30 -13.54 8.17
N GLU A 56 7.96 -14.68 7.59
CA GLU A 56 7.85 -14.86 6.14
C GLU A 56 6.44 -14.45 5.66
N GLY A 57 6.20 -13.14 5.57
CA GLY A 57 4.99 -12.59 4.93
C GLY A 57 4.08 -11.73 5.81
N LEU A 58 4.43 -11.52 7.07
CA LEU A 58 3.85 -10.43 7.86
C LEU A 58 4.81 -9.24 7.77
N THR A 59 4.34 -8.14 7.18
CA THR A 59 5.15 -6.91 7.06
C THR A 59 5.23 -6.13 8.37
N GLU A 60 4.41 -6.48 9.37
CA GLU A 60 4.31 -5.82 10.66
C GLU A 60 4.41 -6.84 11.82
N THR A 61 5.55 -7.51 11.94
CA THR A 61 5.70 -8.63 12.89
C THR A 61 5.93 -8.18 14.33
N ILE A 62 5.55 -9.05 15.26
CA ILE A 62 5.83 -8.93 16.69
C ILE A 62 7.33 -9.14 16.91
N GLY A 63 8.07 -8.04 17.04
CA GLY A 63 9.51 -8.04 17.32
C GLY A 63 10.35 -8.22 16.04
N ALA A 64 11.04 -7.16 15.64
CA ALA A 64 11.96 -7.24 14.53
C ALA A 64 13.14 -8.15 14.87
N ALA A 65 13.35 -9.19 14.07
CA ALA A 65 14.59 -9.95 14.09
C ALA A 65 15.75 -9.03 13.66
N PRO A 66 17.01 -9.33 14.05
CA PRO A 66 18.16 -8.60 13.55
C PRO A 66 18.15 -8.53 12.01
N GLY A 67 18.30 -7.33 11.46
CA GLY A 67 18.23 -7.07 10.01
C GLY A 67 16.86 -6.62 9.49
N PHE A 68 15.84 -6.49 10.35
CA PHE A 68 14.53 -5.95 9.99
C PHE A 68 14.24 -4.64 10.75
N ALA A 69 13.47 -3.76 10.13
CA ALA A 69 13.01 -2.52 10.77
C ALA A 69 12.04 -2.82 11.94
N PRO A 70 12.08 -2.02 13.03
CA PRO A 70 11.18 -2.22 14.17
C PRO A 70 9.72 -1.93 13.81
N ALA A 71 8.79 -2.70 14.38
CA ALA A 71 7.35 -2.53 14.17
C ALA A 71 6.70 -1.42 15.04
N THR A 72 7.47 -0.80 15.94
CA THR A 72 7.05 0.30 16.82
C THR A 72 8.23 1.22 17.11
N GLY A 73 7.97 2.43 17.59
CA GLY A 73 8.99 3.45 17.82
C GLY A 73 9.11 4.39 16.63
N ASP A 74 10.29 4.96 16.46
CA ASP A 74 10.62 5.81 15.31
C ASP A 74 11.28 4.95 14.22
N VAL A 75 10.77 5.04 12.99
CA VAL A 75 11.37 4.41 11.81
C VAL A 75 11.66 5.50 10.79
N THR A 76 12.93 5.65 10.43
CA THR A 76 13.38 6.60 9.42
C THR A 76 13.71 5.87 8.13
N ALA A 77 13.00 6.21 7.07
CA ALA A 77 13.09 5.56 5.77
C ALA A 77 13.74 6.50 4.74
N LEU A 78 14.93 6.15 4.24
CA LEU A 78 15.48 6.82 3.06
C LEU A 78 14.57 6.55 1.88
N THR A 79 14.13 7.59 1.18
CA THR A 79 13.26 7.44 0.01
C THR A 79 13.99 7.92 -1.23
N VAL A 80 14.26 6.98 -2.14
CA VAL A 80 14.98 7.23 -3.39
C VAL A 80 14.06 7.06 -4.57
N PHE A 81 14.39 7.73 -5.66
CA PHE A 81 13.59 7.74 -6.88
C PHE A 81 14.44 7.15 -8.00
N VAL A 82 13.91 6.16 -8.71
CA VAL A 82 14.63 5.47 -9.78
C VAL A 82 13.86 5.56 -11.08
N ASP A 83 14.56 5.74 -12.19
CA ASP A 83 13.97 5.67 -13.53
C ASP A 83 14.80 4.75 -14.44
N PHE A 84 14.23 4.35 -15.58
CA PHE A 84 14.77 3.30 -16.44
C PHE A 84 14.84 3.75 -17.92
N PRO A 85 15.77 3.24 -18.74
CA PRO A 85 15.87 3.47 -20.18
C PRO A 85 14.55 3.41 -20.96
N ASP A 86 13.66 2.50 -20.58
CA ASP A 86 12.34 2.27 -21.17
C ASP A 86 11.21 3.01 -20.45
N SER A 87 11.47 3.54 -19.24
CA SER A 87 10.50 4.23 -18.39
C SER A 87 11.17 5.46 -17.75
N GLU A 88 11.40 6.48 -18.57
CA GLU A 88 12.01 7.74 -18.11
C GLU A 88 11.03 8.53 -17.25
N ALA A 89 11.53 9.17 -16.20
CA ALA A 89 10.68 10.00 -15.36
C ALA A 89 10.23 11.27 -16.10
N ASP A 90 8.91 11.47 -16.18
CA ASP A 90 8.27 12.66 -16.76
C ASP A 90 7.70 13.64 -15.72
N ILE A 91 7.73 13.25 -14.44
CA ILE A 91 7.30 14.05 -13.29
C ILE A 91 8.47 14.40 -12.35
N SER A 92 8.26 15.37 -11.47
CA SER A 92 9.26 15.68 -10.44
C SER A 92 9.26 14.61 -9.33
N THR A 93 10.40 14.43 -8.66
CA THR A 93 10.49 13.54 -7.49
C THR A 93 9.59 14.00 -6.34
N ARG A 94 9.28 15.30 -6.26
CA ARG A 94 8.30 15.82 -5.29
C ARG A 94 6.89 15.36 -5.62
N ASP A 95 6.48 15.48 -6.88
CA ASP A 95 5.16 15.01 -7.30
C ASP A 95 5.03 13.49 -7.06
N ARG A 96 6.08 12.72 -7.41
CA ARG A 96 6.11 11.26 -7.14
C ARG A 96 6.05 10.94 -5.64
N PHE A 97 6.72 11.73 -4.80
CA PHE A 97 6.69 11.55 -3.35
C PHE A 97 5.30 11.82 -2.77
N ASP A 98 4.67 12.90 -3.23
CA ASP A 98 3.38 13.38 -2.75
C ASP A 98 2.21 12.45 -3.16
N GLU A 99 2.43 11.52 -4.10
CA GLU A 99 1.48 10.42 -4.39
C GLU A 99 1.33 9.44 -3.22
N PHE A 100 2.37 9.28 -2.39
CA PHE A 100 2.40 8.30 -1.30
C PHE A 100 2.39 8.97 0.08
N PHE A 101 3.04 10.11 0.23
CA PHE A 101 3.17 10.81 1.51
C PHE A 101 2.30 12.08 1.54
N PRO A 102 1.64 12.38 2.67
CA PRO A 102 1.77 11.77 4.00
C PRO A 102 0.93 10.50 4.22
N ALA A 103 0.13 10.06 3.25
CA ALA A 103 -0.86 8.99 3.44
C ALA A 103 -0.25 7.68 4.01
N THR A 104 0.94 7.29 3.56
CA THR A 104 1.68 6.14 4.11
C THR A 104 2.06 6.33 5.58
N ALA A 105 2.57 7.49 5.97
CA ALA A 105 2.93 7.78 7.36
C ALA A 105 1.69 7.82 8.27
N ASP A 106 0.60 8.42 7.78
CA ASP A 106 -0.68 8.46 8.47
C ASP A 106 -1.27 7.05 8.64
N HIS A 107 -1.12 6.19 7.62
CA HIS A 107 -1.52 4.79 7.70
C HIS A 107 -0.79 4.05 8.82
N PHE A 108 0.55 4.12 8.85
CA PHE A 108 1.35 3.48 9.90
C PHE A 108 1.05 4.03 11.30
N ALA A 109 0.83 5.34 11.42
CA ALA A 109 0.42 5.94 12.68
C ALA A 109 -0.96 5.41 13.13
N ALA A 110 -1.92 5.26 12.22
CA ALA A 110 -3.25 4.76 12.53
C ALA A 110 -3.27 3.25 12.82
N SER A 111 -2.65 2.43 11.97
CA SER A 111 -2.61 0.96 12.08
C SER A 111 -1.89 0.49 13.35
N SER A 112 -0.86 1.22 13.75
CA SER A 112 -0.10 0.96 14.98
C SER A 112 -0.74 1.55 16.25
N TYR A 113 -1.91 2.19 16.15
CA TYR A 113 -2.55 2.94 17.25
C TYR A 113 -1.62 4.00 17.87
N GLY A 114 -0.84 4.68 17.03
CA GLY A 114 0.12 5.71 17.40
C GLY A 114 1.43 5.17 18.00
N ARG A 115 1.72 3.86 17.84
CA ARG A 115 2.95 3.25 18.36
C ARG A 115 4.13 3.30 17.38
N LEU A 116 3.89 3.61 16.11
CA LEU A 116 4.90 3.75 15.08
C LEU A 116 4.89 5.18 14.52
N ALA A 117 6.03 5.85 14.60
CA ALA A 117 6.30 7.12 13.99
C ALA A 117 7.17 6.88 12.73
N TYR A 118 6.52 6.82 11.58
CA TYR A 118 7.17 6.58 10.30
C TYR A 118 7.60 7.90 9.64
N ARG A 119 8.89 8.06 9.36
CA ARG A 119 9.49 9.25 8.75
C ARG A 119 10.16 8.91 7.43
N ALA A 120 9.56 9.29 6.32
CA ALA A 120 10.22 9.24 5.02
C ALA A 120 11.14 10.46 4.82
N VAL A 121 12.38 10.22 4.41
CA VAL A 121 13.39 11.23 4.10
C VAL A 121 13.73 11.12 2.61
N PRO A 122 13.15 11.99 1.76
CA PRO A 122 13.35 11.89 0.31
C PRO A 122 14.69 12.51 -0.14
N LEU A 123 15.38 11.80 -1.01
CA LEU A 123 16.52 12.30 -1.79
C LEU A 123 16.01 12.77 -3.15
N HIS A 124 15.81 14.08 -3.34
CA HIS A 124 15.01 14.62 -4.45
C HIS A 124 15.74 14.74 -5.79
N HIS A 125 16.19 13.63 -6.35
CA HIS A 125 16.63 13.50 -7.74
C HIS A 125 16.37 12.07 -8.24
N TRP A 126 16.38 11.89 -9.56
CA TRP A 126 16.19 10.58 -10.18
C TRP A 126 17.53 9.87 -10.33
N LEU A 127 17.65 8.67 -9.76
CA LEU A 127 18.75 7.75 -9.98
C LEU A 127 18.46 6.96 -11.26
N ARG A 128 19.28 7.18 -12.29
CA ARG A 128 19.12 6.53 -13.58
C ARG A 128 19.68 5.11 -13.53
N MET A 129 18.81 4.13 -13.70
CA MET A 129 19.20 2.72 -13.83
C MET A 129 19.80 2.45 -15.22
N SER A 130 20.69 1.46 -15.30
CA SER A 130 21.47 1.14 -16.50
C SER A 130 20.72 0.28 -17.51
N GLN A 131 19.70 -0.46 -17.08
CA GLN A 131 18.94 -1.40 -17.91
C GLN A 131 17.45 -1.05 -17.91
N PRO A 132 16.71 -1.37 -18.99
CA PRO A 132 15.25 -1.40 -18.97
C PRO A 132 14.69 -2.17 -17.77
N PHE A 133 13.51 -1.80 -17.25
CA PHE A 133 12.94 -2.46 -16.06
C PHE A 133 12.82 -3.99 -16.25
N GLU A 134 12.35 -4.43 -17.42
CA GLU A 134 12.15 -5.85 -17.73
C GLU A 134 13.46 -6.66 -17.74
N ASP A 135 14.59 -6.03 -18.08
CA ASP A 135 15.91 -6.68 -18.18
C ASP A 135 16.51 -7.02 -16.81
N TYR A 136 15.99 -6.45 -15.72
CA TYR A 136 16.32 -6.91 -14.37
C TYR A 136 15.74 -8.29 -14.05
N GLY A 137 14.73 -8.76 -14.81
CA GLY A 137 14.10 -10.05 -14.58
C GLY A 137 13.21 -10.09 -13.33
N ILE A 138 12.63 -8.94 -12.95
CA ILE A 138 11.70 -8.84 -11.83
C ILE A 138 10.31 -9.29 -12.30
N ASP A 139 9.86 -10.44 -11.77
CA ASP A 139 8.60 -11.07 -12.14
C ASP A 139 7.63 -11.24 -10.95
N ARG A 140 6.34 -11.48 -11.24
CA ARG A 140 5.37 -11.80 -10.16
C ARG A 140 5.73 -13.11 -9.47
N GLY A 141 5.58 -13.12 -8.15
CA GLY A 141 5.89 -14.30 -7.34
C GLY A 141 7.39 -14.59 -7.27
N ALA A 142 8.25 -13.67 -7.70
CA ALA A 142 9.66 -13.69 -7.35
C ALA A 142 9.78 -13.74 -5.82
N GLY A 143 10.16 -14.90 -5.32
CA GLY A 143 10.40 -15.10 -3.89
C GLY A 143 11.65 -14.34 -3.45
N TRP A 144 11.79 -14.15 -2.14
CA TRP A 144 13.04 -13.66 -1.57
C TRP A 144 14.17 -14.67 -1.83
N ARG A 145 15.14 -14.29 -2.65
CA ARG A 145 16.29 -15.12 -3.07
C ARG A 145 17.58 -14.33 -2.80
N PRO A 146 18.04 -14.22 -1.55
CA PRO A 146 19.18 -13.36 -1.22
C PRO A 146 20.49 -13.83 -1.86
N ASP A 147 20.59 -15.10 -2.23
CA ASP A 147 21.75 -15.68 -2.91
C ASP A 147 21.70 -15.55 -4.45
N ASP A 148 20.61 -15.00 -5.01
CA ASP A 148 20.43 -14.77 -6.44
C ASP A 148 20.84 -13.33 -6.77
N ASP A 149 21.84 -13.15 -7.61
CA ASP A 149 22.35 -11.85 -8.02
C ASP A 149 21.52 -11.20 -9.16
N GLN A 150 20.42 -11.83 -9.57
CA GLN A 150 19.47 -11.33 -10.56
C GLN A 150 18.20 -10.75 -9.89
N GLY A 151 17.25 -10.25 -10.72
CA GLY A 151 15.95 -9.78 -10.24
C GLY A 151 16.09 -8.56 -9.33
N TYR A 152 15.40 -8.63 -8.19
CA TYR A 152 15.41 -7.56 -7.19
C TYR A 152 16.81 -7.27 -6.63
N ASN A 153 17.66 -8.28 -6.42
CA ASN A 153 18.98 -8.03 -5.83
C ASN A 153 19.88 -7.24 -6.79
N ARG A 154 19.79 -7.53 -8.10
CA ARG A 154 20.52 -6.75 -9.11
C ARG A 154 20.15 -5.28 -9.07
N LEU A 155 18.84 -5.00 -9.07
CA LEU A 155 18.32 -3.62 -8.98
C LEU A 155 18.77 -2.95 -7.67
N LEU A 156 18.66 -3.65 -6.53
CA LEU A 156 19.06 -3.11 -5.24
C LEU A 156 20.56 -2.82 -5.16
N HIS A 157 21.42 -3.71 -5.69
CA HIS A 157 22.86 -3.48 -5.76
C HIS A 157 23.18 -2.24 -6.58
N GLU A 158 22.55 -2.08 -7.73
CA GLU A 158 22.76 -0.91 -8.58
C GLU A 158 22.26 0.39 -7.93
N ILE A 159 21.15 0.35 -7.20
CA ILE A 159 20.67 1.50 -6.41
C ILE A 159 21.69 1.87 -5.33
N VAL A 160 22.26 0.87 -4.63
CA VAL A 160 23.30 1.11 -3.62
C VAL A 160 24.53 1.73 -4.25
N ASP A 161 25.02 1.18 -5.36
CA ASP A 161 26.18 1.72 -6.08
C ASP A 161 25.90 3.17 -6.53
N ALA A 162 24.72 3.45 -7.09
CA ALA A 162 24.32 4.79 -7.51
C ALA A 162 24.22 5.79 -6.34
N LEU A 163 23.78 5.33 -5.17
CA LEU A 163 23.74 6.15 -3.96
C LEU A 163 25.13 6.46 -3.43
N GLU A 164 26.04 5.48 -3.42
CA GLU A 164 27.43 5.69 -2.97
C GLU A 164 28.19 6.71 -3.82
N ASP A 165 27.84 6.82 -5.11
CA ASP A 165 28.37 7.83 -6.03
C ASP A 165 27.64 9.20 -5.94
N ASP A 166 26.53 9.29 -5.21
CA ASP A 166 25.74 10.51 -5.09
C ASP A 166 26.32 11.50 -4.06
N PRO A 167 26.59 12.77 -4.45
CA PRO A 167 27.24 13.74 -3.56
C PRO A 167 26.33 14.26 -2.43
N ASP A 168 25.01 14.15 -2.57
CA ASP A 168 24.04 14.58 -1.56
C ASP A 168 23.74 13.45 -0.55
N PHE A 169 24.19 12.21 -0.83
CA PHE A 169 24.03 11.06 0.04
C PHE A 169 25.18 10.93 1.05
N THR A 170 24.86 10.92 2.34
CA THR A 170 25.85 10.90 3.43
C THR A 170 26.08 9.52 4.05
N GLY A 171 25.41 8.48 3.55
CA GLY A 171 25.51 7.10 4.03
C GLY A 171 24.23 6.55 4.65
N PHE A 172 24.20 5.23 4.88
CA PHE A 172 23.00 4.49 5.31
C PHE A 172 22.75 4.50 6.82
N ALA A 173 23.71 4.94 7.64
CA ALA A 173 23.68 4.75 9.09
C ALA A 173 22.53 5.46 9.81
N ASP A 174 21.95 6.49 9.19
CA ASP A 174 20.85 7.30 9.75
C ASP A 174 19.46 6.77 9.37
N TYR A 175 19.38 5.63 8.65
CA TYR A 175 18.14 5.09 8.11
C TYR A 175 17.93 3.63 8.54
N ASP A 176 16.67 3.30 8.87
CA ASP A 176 16.26 1.96 9.26
C ASP A 176 15.88 1.09 8.05
N LEU A 177 15.43 1.72 6.97
CA LEU A 177 15.04 1.05 5.73
C LEU A 177 15.13 1.97 4.51
N LEU A 178 15.05 1.36 3.32
CA LEU A 178 15.05 2.03 2.02
C LEU A 178 13.68 1.87 1.34
N ASN A 179 13.04 2.99 1.00
CA ASN A 179 11.93 3.03 0.05
C ASN A 179 12.48 3.32 -1.34
N VAL A 180 12.07 2.53 -2.33
CA VAL A 180 12.40 2.76 -3.74
C VAL A 180 11.12 3.12 -4.47
N LEU A 181 11.04 4.36 -4.97
CA LEU A 181 9.92 4.83 -5.79
C LEU A 181 10.36 4.88 -7.26
N ALA A 182 9.90 3.92 -8.04
CA ALA A 182 10.16 3.91 -9.49
C ALA A 182 9.38 5.03 -10.20
N ALA A 183 9.83 5.43 -11.38
CA ALA A 183 9.10 6.32 -12.29
C ALA A 183 7.68 5.77 -12.57
N PRO A 184 6.71 6.64 -12.93
CA PRO A 184 5.41 6.20 -13.41
C PRO A 184 5.55 5.20 -14.56
N ASP A 185 4.62 4.23 -14.60
CA ASP A 185 4.57 3.20 -15.64
C ASP A 185 5.85 2.35 -15.80
N ALA A 186 6.73 2.33 -14.78
CA ALA A 186 7.87 1.43 -14.75
C ALA A 186 7.40 -0.03 -14.62
N GLY A 187 7.68 -0.82 -15.67
CA GLY A 187 7.34 -2.23 -15.76
C GLY A 187 5.91 -2.50 -16.26
N PRO A 188 5.52 -3.78 -16.34
CA PRO A 188 4.25 -4.15 -16.96
C PRO A 188 3.06 -3.63 -16.14
N PRO A 189 1.98 -3.15 -16.79
CA PRO A 189 0.84 -2.62 -16.09
C PRO A 189 0.21 -3.68 -15.19
N ALA A 190 -0.23 -3.25 -14.00
CA ALA A 190 -0.74 -4.16 -12.98
C ALA A 190 -1.82 -5.11 -13.51
N THR A 191 -2.64 -4.64 -14.47
CA THR A 191 -3.76 -5.32 -15.14
C THR A 191 -3.38 -6.44 -16.09
N GLU A 192 -2.25 -6.37 -16.80
CA GLU A 192 -1.82 -7.44 -17.74
C GLU A 192 -1.33 -8.70 -17.02
N GLN A 193 -1.11 -8.54 -15.74
CA GLN A 193 -0.49 -9.51 -14.89
C GLN A 193 -1.61 -10.07 -13.93
N VAL A 194 -2.87 -9.59 -14.06
CA VAL A 194 -4.11 -10.10 -13.43
C VAL A 194 -4.80 -11.08 -14.37
N LEU A 195 -4.27 -12.29 -14.49
CA LEU A 195 -5.06 -13.42 -15.00
C LEU A 195 -4.90 -14.61 -14.06
N SER A 196 -5.96 -14.78 -13.26
CA SER A 196 -6.52 -15.99 -12.62
C SER A 196 -5.58 -17.10 -12.15
#